data_AF-A0A0F9JFR4-F1
#
_entry.id   AF-A0A0F9JFR4-F1
#
_cell.length_a   1.000
_cell.length_b   1.000
_cell.length_c   1.000
_cell.angle_alpha   90.00
_cell.angle_beta   90.00
_cell.angle_gamma   90.00
#
_symmetry.space_group_name_H-M   'P 1'
#
loop_
_entity.id
_entity.type
_entity.pdbx_description
1 polymer ?
#
loop_
_entity_poly.entity_id
_entity_poly.type
_entity_poly.pdbx_seq_one_letter_code
_entity_poly.pdbx_strand_id
1 'polypeptide(L)'
;MNDRIKLTVEMDVTIPQALALKAMFKYWNQLSSMGSSREVAFYVDGDGNFHPKCKVTTEPDIPELTEEMREKAIVADDRGDRVYDYDPIAWILHFEEK
;
A
#
# COMPACT_ATOMS: atom_id res chain seq x y z
N MET A 1 -2.21 2.74 -19.18
CA MET A 1 -1.55 1.67 -18.39
C MET A 1 -2.59 0.61 -18.02
N ASN A 2 -2.63 -0.53 -18.74
CA ASN A 2 -3.48 -1.67 -18.38
C ASN A 2 -2.67 -2.92 -18.04
N ASP A 3 -1.34 -2.84 -18.11
CA ASP A 3 -0.48 -3.97 -17.86
C ASP A 3 -0.41 -4.24 -16.36
N ARG A 4 -0.65 -5.50 -15.99
CA ARG A 4 -0.51 -5.96 -14.61
C ARG A 4 0.95 -6.24 -14.35
N ILE A 5 1.51 -5.57 -13.35
CA ILE A 5 2.85 -5.84 -12.85
C ILE A 5 2.78 -6.68 -11.57
N LYS A 6 3.90 -7.31 -11.21
CA LYS A 6 4.05 -7.97 -9.91
C LYS A 6 4.71 -7.01 -8.93
N LEU A 7 4.15 -6.89 -7.73
CA LEU A 7 4.74 -6.16 -6.60
C LEU A 7 5.00 -7.16 -5.47
N THR A 8 6.21 -7.13 -4.92
CA THR A 8 6.60 -7.98 -3.78
C THR A 8 6.99 -7.08 -2.61
N VAL A 9 6.45 -7.39 -1.42
CA VAL A 9 6.85 -6.76 -0.16
C VAL A 9 7.50 -7.82 0.71
N GLU A 10 8.78 -7.64 1.01
CA GLU A 10 9.55 -8.48 1.93
C GLU A 10 9.65 -7.77 3.29
N MET A 11 9.36 -8.46 4.39
CA MET A 11 9.44 -7.94 5.75
C MET A 11 9.77 -9.05 6.75
N ASP A 12 10.59 -8.74 7.75
CA ASP A 12 10.88 -9.63 8.87
C ASP A 12 9.82 -9.45 9.97
N VAL A 13 9.11 -10.53 10.30
CA VAL A 13 7.99 -10.48 11.24
C VAL A 13 7.97 -11.68 12.17
N THR A 14 7.44 -11.49 13.37
CA THR A 14 7.12 -12.59 14.29
C THR A 14 5.92 -13.40 13.78
N ILE A 15 5.73 -14.62 14.31
CA ILE A 15 4.59 -15.47 13.95
C ILE A 15 3.24 -14.75 14.19
N PRO A 16 2.97 -14.09 15.33
CA PRO A 16 1.71 -13.36 15.54
C PRO A 16 1.47 -12.26 14.50
N GLN A 17 2.51 -11.49 14.16
CA GLN A 17 2.43 -10.43 13.15
C GLN A 17 2.13 -11.02 11.77
N ALA A 18 2.81 -12.10 11.38
CA ALA A 18 2.55 -12.80 10.12
C ALA A 18 1.10 -13.31 10.02
N LEU A 19 0.56 -13.88 11.09
CA LEU A 19 -0.82 -14.36 11.14
C LEU A 19 -1.82 -13.21 11.02
N ALA A 20 -1.57 -12.09 11.69
CA ALA A 20 -2.43 -10.90 11.62
C ALA A 20 -2.40 -10.27 10.22
N LEU A 21 -1.23 -10.12 9.61
CA LEU A 21 -1.10 -9.67 8.21
C LEU A 21 -1.81 -10.61 7.23
N LYS A 22 -1.68 -11.93 7.41
CA LYS A 22 -2.39 -12.92 6.60
C LYS A 22 -3.91 -12.80 6.72
N ALA A 23 -4.43 -12.48 7.90
CA ALA A 23 -5.85 -12.22 8.10
C ALA A 23 -6.29 -10.93 7.37
N MET A 24 -5.49 -9.86 7.47
CA MET A 24 -5.73 -8.61 6.77
C MET A 24 -5.80 -8.81 5.24
N PHE A 25 -4.81 -9.48 4.65
CA PHE A 25 -4.79 -9.73 3.19
C PHE A 25 -5.95 -10.60 2.72
N LYS A 26 -6.38 -11.58 3.53
CA LYS A 26 -7.59 -12.36 3.22
C LYS A 26 -8.83 -11.49 3.19
N TYR A 27 -8.98 -10.58 4.16
CA TYR A 27 -10.11 -9.65 4.20
C TYR A 27 -10.08 -8.67 3.03
N TRP A 28 -8.90 -8.15 2.68
CA TRP A 28 -8.71 -7.31 1.50
C TRP A 28 -9.16 -8.02 0.21
N ASN A 29 -8.76 -9.27 0.01
CA ASN A 29 -9.20 -10.08 -1.14
C ASN A 29 -10.72 -10.34 -1.14
N GLN A 30 -11.32 -10.48 0.03
CA GLN A 30 -12.78 -10.58 0.14
C GLN A 30 -13.46 -9.29 -0.33
N LEU A 31 -12.99 -8.13 0.15
CA LEU A 31 -13.54 -6.82 -0.23
C LEU A 31 -13.41 -6.54 -1.73
N SER A 32 -12.25 -6.86 -2.33
CA SER A 32 -12.03 -6.66 -3.77
C SER A 32 -13.01 -7.48 -4.62
N SER A 33 -13.38 -8.68 -4.17
CA SER A 33 -14.38 -9.51 -4.86
C SER A 33 -15.83 -9.01 -4.73
N MET A 34 -16.14 -8.21 -3.71
CA MET A 34 -17.49 -7.70 -3.44
C MET A 34 -17.77 -6.33 -4.07
N GLY A 35 -16.76 -5.67 -4.65
CA GLY A 35 -16.91 -4.35 -5.28
C GLY A 35 -17.21 -3.21 -4.30
N SER A 36 -16.72 -3.30 -3.07
CA SER A 36 -16.98 -2.32 -2.02
C SER A 36 -15.69 -1.72 -1.48
N SER A 37 -15.57 -0.39 -1.55
CA SER A 37 -14.46 0.35 -0.91
C SER A 37 -14.63 0.36 0.61
N ARG A 38 -13.61 -0.10 1.33
CA ARG A 38 -13.52 -0.04 2.80
C ARG A 38 -12.08 0.27 3.18
N GLU A 39 -11.92 0.98 4.28
CA GLU A 39 -10.63 1.16 4.91
C GLU A 39 -10.20 -0.13 5.62
N VAL A 40 -8.95 -0.52 5.43
CA VAL A 40 -8.31 -1.65 6.11
C VAL A 40 -6.98 -1.13 6.65
N ALA A 41 -6.81 -1.22 7.97
CA ALA A 41 -5.62 -0.68 8.65
C ALA A 41 -4.85 -1.80 9.37
N PHE A 42 -3.53 -1.65 9.40
CA PHE A 42 -2.62 -2.39 10.26
C PHE A 42 -1.66 -1.41 10.90
N TYR A 43 -1.69 -1.31 12.22
CA TYR A 43 -0.93 -0.29 12.93
C TYR A 43 0.57 -0.58 12.87
N VAL A 44 1.33 0.44 12.50
CA VAL A 44 2.78 0.45 12.66
C VAL A 44 3.09 0.97 14.05
N ASP A 45 3.81 0.17 14.81
CA ASP A 45 4.11 0.43 16.21
C ASP A 45 5.56 0.93 16.31
N GLY A 46 5.73 2.25 16.11
CA GLY A 46 7.02 2.90 15.94
C GLY A 46 7.92 2.87 17.17
N ASP A 47 7.36 2.67 18.36
CA ASP A 47 8.09 2.52 19.63
C ASP A 47 7.88 1.15 20.31
N GLY A 48 6.97 0.31 19.80
CA GLY A 48 6.75 -1.05 20.30
C GLY A 48 7.35 -2.16 19.43
N ASN A 49 6.59 -3.20 19.07
CA ASN A 49 7.17 -4.47 18.59
C ASN A 49 7.11 -4.68 17.06
N PHE A 50 6.45 -3.80 16.31
CA PHE A 50 6.26 -3.95 14.88
C PHE A 50 6.99 -2.88 14.07
N HIS A 51 8.26 -3.18 13.74
CA HIS A 51 9.13 -2.37 12.88
C HIS A 51 9.51 -3.11 11.60
N PRO A 52 8.59 -3.27 10.64
CA PRO A 52 8.73 -4.26 9.56
C PRO A 52 9.86 -3.97 8.54
N LYS A 53 10.43 -2.75 8.50
CA LYS A 53 11.51 -2.32 7.59
C LYS A 53 11.37 -2.91 6.17
N CYS A 54 10.19 -2.74 5.59
CA CYS A 54 9.80 -3.41 4.35
C CYS A 54 10.76 -3.10 3.20
N LYS A 55 11.09 -4.12 2.41
CA LYS A 55 11.71 -3.98 1.09
C LYS A 55 10.64 -4.22 0.02
N VAL A 56 10.47 -3.27 -0.89
CA VAL A 56 9.46 -3.33 -1.95
C VAL A 56 10.16 -3.46 -3.31
N THR A 57 9.74 -4.41 -4.13
CA THR A 57 10.27 -4.65 -5.47
C THR A 57 9.14 -4.86 -6.48
N THR A 58 9.39 -4.56 -7.76
CA THR A 58 8.44 -4.72 -8.87
C THR A 58 9.04 -5.49 -10.04
N GLU A 59 8.20 -6.22 -10.77
CA GLU A 59 8.59 -6.89 -12.02
C GLU A 59 7.50 -6.66 -13.09
N PRO A 60 7.80 -5.97 -14.22
CA PRO A 60 9.05 -5.25 -14.52
C PRO A 60 9.29 -4.04 -13.60
N ASP A 61 10.46 -3.43 -13.70
CA ASP A 61 10.76 -2.16 -13.03
C ASP A 61 9.78 -1.06 -13.48
N ILE A 62 9.39 -0.21 -12.54
CA ILE A 62 8.49 0.93 -12.75
C ILE A 62 9.22 2.25 -12.51
N PRO A 63 8.64 3.40 -12.91
CA PRO A 63 9.20 4.70 -12.55
C PRO A 63 9.42 4.83 -11.03
N GLU A 64 10.49 5.54 -10.66
CA GLU A 64 10.81 5.84 -9.27
C GLU A 64 9.70 6.66 -8.61
N LEU A 65 9.41 6.36 -7.34
CA LEU A 65 8.43 7.11 -6.56
C LEU A 65 8.99 8.51 -6.24
N THR A 66 8.45 9.54 -6.89
CA THR A 66 8.82 10.93 -6.60
C THR A 66 8.19 11.42 -5.29
N GLU A 67 8.71 12.52 -4.75
CA GLU A 67 8.14 13.14 -3.55
C GLU A 67 6.70 13.66 -3.81
N GLU A 68 6.44 14.24 -4.98
CA GLU A 68 5.09 14.67 -5.36
C GLU A 68 4.10 13.50 -5.38
N MET A 69 4.49 12.38 -5.99
CA MET A 69 3.68 11.16 -5.99
C MET A 69 3.42 10.67 -4.56
N ARG A 70 4.46 10.64 -3.72
CA ARG A 70 4.35 10.22 -2.32
C ARG A 70 3.34 11.08 -1.54
N GLU A 71 3.38 12.39 -1.69
CA GLU A 71 2.46 13.31 -1.02
C GLU A 71 1.02 13.16 -1.53
N LYS A 72 0.84 13.03 -2.85
CA LYS A 72 -0.47 12.91 -3.50
C LYS A 72 -1.16 11.58 -3.22
N ALA A 73 -0.40 10.52 -2.95
CA ALA A 73 -0.96 9.25 -2.54
C ALA A 73 -1.65 9.30 -1.16
N ILE A 74 -1.32 10.29 -0.31
CA ILE A 74 -1.88 10.41 1.04
C ILE A 74 -3.26 11.07 0.99
N VAL A 75 -4.28 10.33 1.41
CA VAL A 75 -5.64 10.80 1.64
C VAL A 75 -5.88 10.76 3.15
N ALA A 76 -5.23 11.68 3.89
CA ALA A 76 -5.22 11.66 5.36
C ALA A 76 -6.63 11.62 5.97
N ASP A 77 -6.77 10.96 7.11
CA ASP A 77 -7.99 11.02 7.91
C ASP A 77 -7.92 12.15 8.96
N ASP A 78 -9.06 12.48 9.56
CA ASP A 78 -9.17 13.55 10.56
C ASP A 78 -8.43 13.25 11.89
N ARG A 79 -7.81 12.08 12.02
CA ARG A 79 -7.16 11.59 13.26
C ARG A 79 -5.64 11.62 13.17
N GLY A 80 -5.09 12.01 12.01
CA GLY A 80 -3.66 12.03 11.76
C GLY A 80 -3.11 10.70 11.26
N ASP A 81 -3.98 9.71 11.01
CA ASP A 81 -3.61 8.48 10.32
C ASP A 81 -3.49 8.78 8.82
N ARG A 82 -2.46 8.21 8.19
CA ARG A 82 -2.26 8.33 6.74
C ARG A 82 -2.95 7.18 6.04
N VAL A 83 -4.05 7.47 5.34
CA VAL A 83 -4.65 6.55 4.38
C VAL A 83 -4.03 6.81 3.01
N TYR A 84 -3.92 5.77 2.19
CA TYR A 84 -3.29 5.85 0.87
C TYR A 84 -4.27 5.43 -0.23
N ASP A 85 -4.30 6.19 -1.33
CA ASP A 85 -5.09 5.89 -2.52
C ASP A 85 -4.21 6.02 -3.79
N TYR A 86 -4.53 5.22 -4.81
CA TYR A 86 -3.78 5.17 -6.06
C TYR A 86 -4.33 6.11 -7.13
N ASP A 87 -5.60 6.54 -7.02
CA ASP A 87 -6.23 7.39 -8.04
C ASP A 87 -5.47 8.70 -8.31
N PRO A 88 -4.95 9.43 -7.30
CA PRO A 88 -4.11 10.61 -7.54
C PRO A 88 -2.81 10.31 -8.29
N ILE A 89 -2.16 9.18 -8.00
CA ILE A 89 -0.94 8.71 -8.71
C ILE A 89 -1.27 8.39 -10.16
N ALA A 90 -2.36 7.65 -10.39
CA ALA A 90 -2.78 7.27 -11.73
C ALA A 90 -3.06 8.49 -12.60
N TRP A 91 -3.59 9.57 -12.02
CA TRP A 91 -3.79 10.84 -12.71
C TRP A 91 -2.46 11.47 -13.12
N ILE A 92 -1.49 11.60 -12.21
CA ILE A 92 -0.14 12.16 -12.50
C ILE A 92 0.51 11.41 -13.66
N LEU A 93 0.59 10.08 -13.56
CA LEU A 93 1.23 9.25 -14.59
C LEU A 93 0.54 9.37 -15.96
N HIS A 94 -0.79 9.58 -16.00
CA HIS A 94 -1.50 9.77 -17.25
C HIS A 94 -1.18 11.10 -17.96
N PHE A 95 -0.82 12.15 -17.21
CA PHE A 95 -0.48 13.46 -17.77
C PHE A 95 1.01 13.63 -18.07
N GLU A 96 1.90 12.91 -17.38
CA GLU A 96 3.35 12.90 -17.67
C GLU A 96 3.72 12.15 -18.96
N GLU A 97 2.88 11.20 -19.41
CA GLU A 97 3.07 10.46 -20.67
C GLU A 97 2.60 11.21 -21.94
N LYS A 98 2.08 12.45 -21.80
CA LYS A 98 1.65 13.31 -22.93
C LYS A 98 2.65 14.42 -23.21
#